data_AF-A0A9D9E0B4-F1
#
_entry.id   AF-A0A9D9E0B4-F1
#
_cell.length_a   1.000
_cell.length_b   1.000
_cell.length_c   1.000
_cell.angle_alpha   90.00
_cell.angle_beta   90.00
_cell.angle_gamma   90.00
#
_symmetry.space_group_name_H-M   'P 1'
#
loop_
_entity.id
_entity.type
_entity.pdbx_description
1 polymer ?
#
loop_
_entity_poly.entity_id
_entity_poly.type
_entity_poly.pdbx_seq_one_letter_code
_entity_poly.pdbx_strand_id
1 'polypeptide(L)'
;LSIGERPEESYLKMRRAGADRYLLRHETADEVHYHVLHPESLSLSNRMECLRTLKKIGYQTGAGMMVGSPGSTSATLAEDMLFISSLKPEMVGIGPFLPHHDTPFADCRAGSIALTLRMIALVRLLNPHIMLPSTTALGTADEDGTFKGLEAGANVIMPNITPSGLRDKYLLYDNKKITGLEAGENISQLSSELEMHGYEVSLTRGDYK
;
A
#
# COMPACT_ATOMS: atom_id res chain seq x y z
N LEU A 1 -9.41 -2.91 -7.58
CA LEU A 1 -10.37 -2.29 -6.64
C LEU A 1 -9.71 -2.07 -5.29
N SER A 2 -10.14 -1.06 -4.53
CA SER A 2 -9.63 -0.77 -3.18
C SER A 2 -10.72 -0.06 -2.37
N ILE A 3 -11.76 -0.78 -1.98
CA ILE A 3 -13.00 -0.21 -1.40
C ILE A 3 -13.38 -0.83 -0.05
N GLY A 4 -12.38 -1.27 0.71
CA GLY A 4 -12.52 -1.72 2.10
C GLY A 4 -13.06 -3.15 2.28
N GLU A 5 -13.47 -3.45 3.52
CA GLU A 5 -14.10 -4.70 3.93
C GLU A 5 -15.52 -4.80 3.37
N ARG A 6 -15.88 -5.94 2.78
CA ARG A 6 -17.21 -6.21 2.23
C ARG A 6 -17.59 -7.68 2.45
N PRO A 7 -18.89 -8.02 2.43
CA PRO A 7 -19.32 -9.42 2.43
C PRO A 7 -18.83 -10.17 1.19
N GLU A 8 -18.59 -11.49 1.32
CA GLU A 8 -18.13 -12.37 0.23
C GLU A 8 -18.99 -12.24 -1.04
N GLU A 9 -20.31 -12.14 -0.90
CA GLU A 9 -21.23 -11.97 -2.04
C GLU A 9 -20.91 -10.70 -2.84
N SER A 10 -20.54 -9.61 -2.17
CA SER A 10 -20.12 -8.36 -2.82
C SER A 10 -18.84 -8.58 -3.62
N TYR A 11 -17.86 -9.29 -3.06
CA TYR A 11 -16.61 -9.59 -3.77
C TYR A 11 -16.83 -10.48 -4.99
N LEU A 12 -17.69 -11.50 -4.87
CA LEU A 12 -18.06 -12.39 -5.98
C LEU A 12 -18.77 -11.64 -7.11
N LYS A 13 -19.70 -10.73 -6.79
CA LYS A 13 -20.37 -9.89 -7.79
C LYS A 13 -19.36 -9.06 -8.59
N MET A 14 -18.42 -8.41 -7.91
CA MET A 14 -17.37 -7.63 -8.55
C MET A 14 -16.40 -8.50 -9.36
N ARG A 15 -16.09 -9.72 -8.89
CA ARG A 15 -15.22 -10.67 -9.60
C ARG A 15 -15.86 -11.11 -10.91
N ARG A 16 -17.15 -11.47 -10.85
CA ARG A 16 -17.98 -11.84 -12.02
C ARG A 16 -18.15 -10.69 -12.99
N ALA A 17 -18.17 -9.45 -12.50
CA ALA A 17 -18.18 -8.25 -13.34
C ALA A 17 -16.83 -7.94 -14.01
N GLY A 18 -15.77 -8.71 -13.71
CA GLY A 18 -14.46 -8.58 -14.36
C GLY A 18 -13.37 -7.93 -13.50
N ALA A 19 -13.60 -7.66 -12.22
CA ALA A 19 -12.53 -7.13 -11.36
C ALA A 19 -11.42 -8.18 -11.18
N ASP A 20 -10.17 -7.84 -11.53
CA ASP A 20 -9.02 -8.76 -11.45
C ASP A 20 -8.30 -8.70 -10.10
N ARG A 21 -8.15 -7.49 -9.54
CA ARG A 21 -7.30 -7.22 -8.37
C ARG A 21 -8.06 -6.51 -7.26
N TYR A 22 -7.74 -6.82 -6.01
CA TYR A 22 -8.28 -6.13 -4.85
C TYR A 22 -7.18 -5.77 -3.86
N LEU A 23 -7.07 -4.50 -3.50
CA LEU A 23 -6.15 -4.00 -2.49
C LEU A 23 -6.92 -3.84 -1.18
N LEU A 24 -6.45 -4.51 -0.14
CA LEU A 24 -6.95 -4.41 1.22
C LEU A 24 -5.77 -4.60 2.16
N ARG A 25 -5.10 -3.51 2.54
CA ARG A 25 -4.05 -3.59 3.56
C ARG A 25 -4.66 -4.15 4.85
N HIS A 26 -3.91 -5.04 5.51
CA HIS A 26 -4.28 -5.52 6.83
C HIS A 26 -3.94 -4.48 7.91
N GLU A 27 -3.12 -3.49 7.56
CA GLU A 27 -2.67 -2.36 8.40
C GLU A 27 -1.76 -2.79 9.55
N THR A 28 -2.15 -3.83 10.29
CA THR A 28 -1.30 -4.58 11.21
C THR A 28 -1.89 -5.99 11.46
N ALA A 29 -1.05 -6.97 11.77
CA ALA A 29 -1.42 -8.35 12.11
C ALA A 29 -1.43 -8.64 13.61
N ASP A 30 -1.26 -7.61 14.45
CA ASP A 30 -1.38 -7.69 15.90
C ASP A 30 -2.74 -7.13 16.38
N GLU A 31 -3.51 -7.89 17.14
CA GLU A 31 -4.89 -7.52 17.53
C GLU A 31 -4.92 -6.26 18.41
N VAL A 32 -3.98 -6.14 19.35
CA VAL A 32 -3.93 -4.99 20.27
C VAL A 32 -3.61 -3.73 19.49
N HIS A 33 -2.60 -3.78 18.62
CA HIS A 33 -2.23 -2.66 17.75
C HIS A 33 -3.33 -2.36 16.73
N TYR A 34 -4.05 -3.35 16.21
CA TYR A 34 -5.17 -3.12 15.30
C TYR A 34 -6.26 -2.25 15.97
N HIS A 35 -6.58 -2.53 17.24
CA HIS A 35 -7.52 -1.75 18.04
C HIS A 35 -7.01 -0.36 18.44
N VAL A 36 -5.69 -0.12 18.42
CA VAL A 36 -5.17 1.25 18.53
C VAL A 36 -5.54 2.06 17.28
N LEU A 37 -5.44 1.44 16.09
CA LEU A 37 -5.60 2.14 14.82
C LEU A 37 -7.06 2.24 14.33
N HIS A 38 -7.94 1.33 14.77
CA HIS A 38 -9.29 1.19 14.24
C HIS A 38 -10.36 1.31 15.34
N PRO A 39 -11.56 1.81 15.01
CA PRO A 39 -12.67 1.84 15.96
C PRO A 39 -13.14 0.42 16.33
N GLU A 40 -13.80 0.29 17.48
CA GLU A 40 -14.30 -0.98 18.03
C GLU A 40 -15.22 -1.77 17.08
N SER A 41 -15.87 -1.09 16.13
CA SER A 41 -16.73 -1.75 15.13
C SER A 41 -15.95 -2.58 14.10
N LEU A 42 -14.62 -2.45 14.04
CA LEU A 42 -13.75 -3.20 13.15
C LEU A 42 -12.90 -4.18 13.97
N SER A 43 -12.65 -5.36 13.41
CA SER A 43 -11.80 -6.37 14.03
C SER A 43 -10.73 -6.86 13.06
N LEU A 44 -9.57 -7.23 13.61
CA LEU A 44 -8.48 -7.83 12.84
C LEU A 44 -8.94 -9.13 12.21
N SER A 45 -9.68 -9.96 12.96
CA SER A 45 -10.24 -11.22 12.47
C SER A 45 -11.07 -11.04 11.18
N ASN A 46 -11.94 -10.02 11.12
CA ASN A 46 -12.73 -9.74 9.92
C ASN A 46 -11.86 -9.28 8.75
N ARG A 47 -10.89 -8.39 9.01
CA ARG A 47 -9.93 -7.92 8.00
C ARG A 47 -9.15 -9.08 7.36
N MET A 48 -8.66 -10.00 8.20
CA MET A 48 -7.92 -11.17 7.75
C MET A 48 -8.81 -12.15 6.99
N GLU A 49 -10.07 -12.32 7.39
CA GLU A 49 -11.03 -13.17 6.67
C GLU A 49 -11.40 -12.59 5.30
N CYS A 50 -11.55 -11.26 5.19
CA CYS A 50 -11.74 -10.59 3.90
C CYS A 50 -10.57 -10.89 2.96
N LEU A 51 -9.32 -10.79 3.44
CA LEU A 51 -8.13 -11.11 2.65
C LEU A 51 -8.08 -12.57 2.20
N ARG A 52 -8.39 -13.51 3.10
CA ARG A 52 -8.46 -14.95 2.74
C ARG A 52 -9.57 -15.22 1.74
N THR A 53 -10.72 -14.58 1.89
CA THR A 53 -11.84 -14.67 0.96
C THR A 53 -11.47 -14.17 -0.43
N LEU A 54 -10.84 -12.99 -0.54
CA LEU A 54 -10.36 -12.44 -1.80
C LEU A 54 -9.41 -13.41 -2.52
N LYS A 55 -8.48 -14.02 -1.78
CA LYS A 55 -7.60 -15.06 -2.32
C LYS A 55 -8.36 -16.29 -2.79
N LYS A 56 -9.25 -16.81 -1.95
CA LYS A 56 -10.04 -18.03 -2.23
C LYS A 56 -10.86 -17.89 -3.51
N ILE A 57 -11.46 -16.72 -3.75
CA ILE A 57 -12.32 -16.48 -4.93
C ILE A 57 -11.54 -16.01 -6.18
N GLY A 58 -10.20 -16.01 -6.11
CA GLY A 58 -9.33 -15.82 -7.27
C GLY A 58 -9.11 -14.37 -7.69
N TYR A 59 -9.12 -13.42 -6.74
CA TYR A 59 -8.50 -12.12 -6.96
C TYR A 59 -6.98 -12.24 -6.83
N GLN A 60 -6.24 -11.48 -7.66
CA GLN A 60 -4.90 -11.07 -7.22
C GLN A 60 -5.11 -10.12 -6.03
N THR A 61 -4.69 -10.57 -4.86
CA THR A 61 -5.01 -9.95 -3.58
C THR A 61 -3.81 -9.17 -3.09
N GLY A 62 -4.05 -7.90 -2.77
CA GLY A 62 -3.06 -6.99 -2.25
C GLY A 62 -3.23 -6.77 -0.76
N ALA A 63 -2.18 -7.03 0.00
CA ALA A 63 -2.11 -6.78 1.43
C ALA A 63 -1.10 -5.66 1.72
N GLY A 64 -0.70 -5.52 2.99
CA GLY A 64 0.34 -4.60 3.42
C GLY A 64 -0.04 -3.85 4.68
N MET A 65 0.85 -2.97 5.10
CA MET A 65 0.82 -2.28 6.39
C MET A 65 1.41 -0.87 6.28
N MET A 66 1.14 -0.05 7.29
CA MET A 66 1.89 1.17 7.55
C MET A 66 3.11 0.87 8.43
N VAL A 67 4.21 1.58 8.20
CA VAL A 67 5.41 1.48 9.04
C VAL A 67 5.47 2.67 9.99
N GLY A 68 5.60 2.39 11.29
CA GLY A 68 5.70 3.42 12.33
C GLY A 68 4.38 4.10 12.67
N SER A 69 3.26 3.38 12.54
CA SER A 69 1.97 3.84 13.06
C SER A 69 1.96 3.91 14.61
N PRO A 70 1.05 4.68 15.22
CA PRO A 70 0.94 4.79 16.67
C PRO A 70 0.81 3.42 17.36
N GLY A 71 1.68 3.14 18.34
CA GLY A 71 1.72 1.85 19.03
C GLY A 71 2.49 0.74 18.31
N SER A 72 2.98 0.98 17.08
CA SER A 72 3.78 0.01 16.33
C SER A 72 5.13 -0.26 16.99
N THR A 73 5.55 -1.52 16.98
CA THR A 73 6.84 -1.98 17.48
C THR A 73 7.50 -2.93 16.48
N SER A 74 8.77 -3.28 16.70
CA SER A 74 9.43 -4.31 15.90
C SER A 74 8.72 -5.66 15.96
N ALA A 75 8.03 -5.97 17.07
CA ALA A 75 7.26 -7.21 17.21
C ALA A 75 6.00 -7.19 16.34
N THR A 76 5.25 -6.07 16.32
CA THR A 76 4.07 -5.94 15.45
C THR A 76 4.48 -6.03 13.97
N LEU A 77 5.61 -5.41 13.60
CA LEU A 77 6.16 -5.51 12.24
C LEU A 77 6.64 -6.93 11.90
N ALA A 78 7.01 -7.75 12.88
CA ALA A 78 7.35 -9.15 12.65
C ALA A 78 6.09 -9.99 12.38
N GLU A 79 5.02 -9.80 13.16
CA GLU A 79 3.72 -10.47 12.95
C GLU A 79 3.14 -10.15 11.56
N ASP A 80 3.22 -8.89 11.17
CA ASP A 80 2.94 -8.36 9.84
C ASP A 80 3.65 -9.15 8.72
N MET A 81 4.94 -9.44 8.90
CA MET A 81 5.75 -10.20 7.93
C MET A 81 5.40 -11.69 7.93
N LEU A 82 5.13 -12.28 9.09
CA LEU A 82 4.64 -13.65 9.21
C LEU A 82 3.29 -13.81 8.50
N PHE A 83 2.40 -12.83 8.68
CA PHE A 83 1.11 -12.84 8.01
C PHE A 83 1.26 -12.76 6.48
N ILE A 84 2.08 -11.84 5.95
CA ILE A 84 2.39 -11.78 4.52
C ILE A 84 2.91 -13.13 4.01
N SER A 85 3.84 -13.75 4.75
CA SER A 85 4.41 -15.06 4.38
C SER A 85 3.34 -16.16 4.33
N SER A 86 2.38 -16.14 5.27
CA SER A 86 1.29 -17.11 5.33
C SER A 86 0.23 -16.91 4.24
N LEU A 87 -0.18 -15.66 3.99
CA LEU A 87 -1.22 -15.31 3.01
C LEU A 87 -0.69 -15.42 1.57
N LYS A 88 0.61 -15.18 1.37
CA LYS A 88 1.29 -15.12 0.07
C LYS A 88 0.57 -14.21 -0.94
N PRO A 89 0.26 -12.96 -0.59
CA PRO A 89 -0.47 -12.05 -1.48
C PRO A 89 0.33 -11.75 -2.75
N GLU A 90 -0.36 -11.44 -3.84
CA GLU A 90 0.27 -11.09 -5.12
C GLU A 90 0.81 -9.65 -5.12
N MET A 91 0.26 -8.78 -4.24
CA MET A 91 0.73 -7.42 -4.02
C MET A 91 0.93 -7.13 -2.53
N VAL A 92 1.93 -6.33 -2.19
CA VAL A 92 2.11 -5.81 -0.82
C VAL A 92 2.42 -4.32 -0.86
N GLY A 93 1.49 -3.48 -0.39
CA GLY A 93 1.68 -2.03 -0.31
C GLY A 93 2.19 -1.60 1.06
N ILE A 94 3.39 -1.02 1.10
CA ILE A 94 4.01 -0.51 2.33
C ILE A 94 4.28 0.98 2.19
N GLY A 95 3.96 1.74 3.22
CA GLY A 95 4.31 3.16 3.30
C GLY A 95 4.53 3.59 4.74
N PRO A 96 5.24 4.70 4.97
CA PRO A 96 5.34 5.26 6.31
C PRO A 96 3.96 5.73 6.77
N PHE A 97 3.67 5.63 8.06
CA PHE A 97 2.60 6.39 8.67
C PHE A 97 2.90 7.88 8.51
N LEU A 98 1.91 8.66 8.07
CA LEU A 98 1.98 10.12 8.00
C LEU A 98 0.79 10.68 8.77
N PRO A 99 1.01 11.57 9.76
CA PRO A 99 -0.09 12.13 10.52
C PRO A 99 -0.97 13.02 9.64
N HIS A 100 -2.21 13.19 10.09
CA HIS A 100 -3.13 14.18 9.55
C HIS A 100 -3.65 15.04 10.69
N HIS A 101 -3.58 16.36 10.53
CA HIS A 101 -3.93 17.33 11.58
C HIS A 101 -5.36 17.17 12.14
N ASP A 102 -6.33 16.78 11.31
CA ASP A 102 -7.72 16.55 11.74
C ASP A 102 -8.00 15.13 12.30
N THR A 103 -6.98 14.41 12.78
CA THR A 103 -7.16 13.05 13.33
C THR A 103 -6.67 12.94 14.77
N PRO A 104 -7.12 11.93 15.54
CA PRO A 104 -6.59 11.67 16.89
C PRO A 104 -5.07 11.45 16.96
N PHE A 105 -4.42 11.20 15.82
CA PHE A 105 -2.98 10.98 15.71
C PHE A 105 -2.22 12.18 15.14
N ALA A 106 -2.81 13.37 15.14
CA ALA A 106 -2.20 14.61 14.63
C ALA A 106 -0.80 14.87 15.19
N ASP A 107 -0.61 14.65 16.50
CA ASP A 107 0.66 14.88 17.19
C ASP A 107 1.62 13.67 17.16
N CYS A 108 1.23 12.58 16.49
CA CYS A 108 2.09 11.41 16.36
C CYS A 108 3.21 11.66 15.33
N ARG A 109 4.40 11.12 15.62
CA ARG A 109 5.53 11.22 14.70
C ARG A 109 5.27 10.40 13.45
N ALA A 110 5.64 10.94 12.29
CA ALA A 110 5.70 10.19 11.04
C ALA A 110 6.62 8.96 11.13
N GLY A 111 6.25 7.91 10.39
CA GLY A 111 7.01 6.68 10.27
C GLY A 111 8.40 6.91 9.65
N SER A 112 9.37 6.08 10.06
CA SER A 112 10.75 6.19 9.56
C SER A 112 10.84 5.73 8.10
N ILE A 113 11.35 6.59 7.22
CA ILE A 113 11.66 6.27 5.82
C ILE A 113 12.63 5.09 5.76
N ALA A 114 13.74 5.14 6.52
CA ALA A 114 14.75 4.08 6.52
C ALA A 114 14.19 2.73 6.95
N LEU A 115 13.30 2.70 7.95
CA LEU A 115 12.63 1.47 8.35
C LEU A 115 11.65 0.99 7.27
N THR A 116 10.91 1.91 6.64
CA THR A 116 9.98 1.58 5.55
C THR A 116 10.70 0.93 4.37
N LEU A 117 11.82 1.52 3.93
CA LEU A 117 12.66 0.95 2.88
C LEU A 117 13.19 -0.44 3.25
N ARG A 118 13.59 -0.63 4.52
CA ARG A 118 14.00 -1.95 5.02
C ARG A 118 12.86 -2.97 4.94
N MET A 119 11.63 -2.59 5.29
CA MET A 119 10.48 -3.50 5.19
C MET A 119 10.17 -3.87 3.72
N ILE A 120 10.27 -2.91 2.80
CA ILE A 120 10.13 -3.17 1.35
C ILE A 120 11.17 -4.20 0.89
N ALA A 121 12.44 -4.01 1.24
CA ALA A 121 13.52 -4.92 0.90
C ALA A 121 13.31 -6.33 1.48
N LEU A 122 12.86 -6.43 2.73
CA LEU A 122 12.56 -7.72 3.36
C LEU A 122 11.40 -8.44 2.64
N VAL A 123 10.34 -7.74 2.25
CA VAL A 123 9.23 -8.37 1.50
C VAL A 123 9.69 -8.84 0.12
N ARG A 124 10.54 -8.07 -0.57
CA ARG A 124 11.15 -8.52 -1.84
C ARG A 124 11.95 -9.81 -1.65
N LEU A 125 12.71 -9.92 -0.57
CA LEU A 125 13.47 -11.14 -0.26
C LEU A 125 12.57 -12.33 0.11
N LEU A 126 11.43 -12.09 0.75
CA LEU A 126 10.44 -13.13 1.04
C LEU A 126 9.75 -13.66 -0.22
N ASN A 127 9.46 -12.77 -1.18
CA ASN A 127 8.85 -13.15 -2.46
C ASN A 127 9.45 -12.34 -3.62
N PRO A 128 10.40 -12.92 -4.39
CA PRO A 128 11.04 -12.25 -5.51
C PRO A 128 10.09 -11.82 -6.63
N HIS A 129 8.90 -12.41 -6.75
CA HIS A 129 7.94 -12.09 -7.81
C HIS A 129 6.85 -11.09 -7.39
N ILE A 130 6.82 -10.68 -6.11
CA ILE A 130 5.75 -9.86 -5.57
C ILE A 130 5.65 -8.48 -6.22
N MET A 131 4.43 -8.02 -6.45
CA MET A 131 4.18 -6.65 -6.90
C MET A 131 4.25 -5.71 -5.70
N LEU A 132 5.26 -4.85 -5.69
CA LEU A 132 5.54 -3.91 -4.61
C LEU A 132 5.44 -2.48 -5.14
N PRO A 133 4.44 -1.69 -4.71
CA PRO A 133 4.38 -0.29 -5.07
C PRO A 133 5.38 0.52 -4.26
N SER A 134 6.13 1.40 -4.94
CA SER A 134 6.74 2.56 -4.29
C SER A 134 5.62 3.57 -4.07
N THR A 135 5.20 3.72 -2.82
CA THR A 135 3.93 4.40 -2.51
C THR A 135 4.08 5.92 -2.52
N THR A 136 3.03 6.63 -2.92
CA THR A 136 2.98 8.10 -2.82
C THR A 136 3.21 8.60 -1.38
N ALA A 137 2.94 7.80 -0.35
CA ALA A 137 3.28 8.14 1.04
C ALA A 137 4.79 8.24 1.25
N LEU A 138 5.56 7.30 0.67
CA LEU A 138 7.02 7.36 0.69
C LEU A 138 7.54 8.55 -0.11
N GLY A 139 6.98 8.78 -1.31
CA GLY A 139 7.29 9.97 -2.10
C GLY A 139 6.87 11.28 -1.41
N THR A 140 5.85 11.28 -0.55
CA THR A 140 5.45 12.47 0.23
C THR A 140 6.44 12.72 1.38
N ALA A 141 6.93 11.65 2.01
CA ALA A 141 7.84 11.72 3.15
C ALA A 141 9.26 12.14 2.77
N ASP A 142 9.70 11.85 1.54
CA ASP A 142 11.05 12.10 1.04
C ASP A 142 11.00 12.53 -0.43
N GLU A 143 11.78 13.54 -0.82
CA GLU A 143 11.81 14.05 -2.20
C GLU A 143 12.12 12.95 -3.22
N ASP A 144 13.07 12.07 -2.90
CA ASP A 144 13.51 10.93 -3.70
C ASP A 144 12.82 9.62 -3.28
N GLY A 145 11.80 9.70 -2.40
CA GLY A 145 11.18 8.53 -1.78
C GLY A 145 10.67 7.50 -2.79
N THR A 146 10.13 7.96 -3.92
CA THR A 146 9.66 7.09 -5.00
C THR A 146 10.81 6.24 -5.56
N PHE A 147 11.96 6.83 -5.88
CA PHE A 147 13.14 6.12 -6.41
C PHE A 147 13.80 5.25 -5.35
N LYS A 148 13.97 5.76 -4.12
CA LYS A 148 14.48 4.97 -2.98
C LYS A 148 13.65 3.70 -2.76
N GLY A 149 12.33 3.78 -2.93
CA GLY A 149 11.45 2.63 -2.85
C GLY A 149 11.72 1.61 -3.95
N LEU A 150 11.94 2.05 -5.20
CA LEU A 150 12.31 1.17 -6.32
C LEU A 150 13.66 0.50 -6.08
N GLU A 151 14.66 1.25 -5.63
CA GLU A 151 15.99 0.74 -5.26
C GLU A 151 15.92 -0.29 -4.13
N ALA A 152 15.01 -0.08 -3.17
CA ALA A 152 14.73 -1.05 -2.10
C ALA A 152 13.98 -2.31 -2.57
N GLY A 153 13.58 -2.39 -3.84
CA GLY A 153 12.97 -3.57 -4.44
C GLY A 153 11.51 -3.40 -4.85
N ALA A 154 10.94 -2.20 -4.78
CA ALA A 154 9.64 -1.92 -5.38
C ALA A 154 9.71 -2.01 -6.92
N ASN A 155 8.60 -2.37 -7.55
CA ASN A 155 8.50 -2.53 -9.01
C ASN A 155 7.16 -2.03 -9.60
N VAL A 156 6.38 -1.30 -8.80
CA VAL A 156 5.11 -0.70 -9.22
C VAL A 156 5.10 0.77 -8.81
N ILE A 157 4.55 1.64 -9.66
CA ILE A 157 4.20 3.03 -9.31
C ILE A 157 2.71 3.20 -9.60
N MET A 158 2.04 4.03 -8.79
CA MET A 158 0.60 4.26 -8.89
C MET A 158 0.29 5.75 -9.07
N PRO A 159 0.46 6.32 -10.29
CA PRO A 159 0.16 7.71 -10.54
C PRO A 159 -1.31 8.05 -10.25
N ASN A 160 -1.54 9.24 -9.70
CA ASN A 160 -2.84 9.74 -9.34
C ASN A 160 -3.60 10.24 -10.58
N ILE A 161 -4.62 9.47 -10.99
CA ILE A 161 -5.50 9.80 -12.12
C ILE A 161 -6.80 10.52 -11.69
N THR A 162 -6.93 10.90 -10.42
CA THR A 162 -8.10 11.65 -9.92
C THR A 162 -8.15 13.00 -10.63
N PRO A 163 -9.33 13.48 -11.07
CA PRO A 163 -9.46 14.82 -11.68
C PRO A 163 -8.87 15.90 -10.78
N SER A 164 -8.13 16.85 -11.37
CA SER A 164 -7.34 17.85 -10.63
C SER A 164 -8.14 18.62 -9.58
N GLY A 165 -9.35 19.08 -9.92
CA GLY A 165 -10.25 19.81 -9.02
C GLY A 165 -10.90 18.96 -7.91
N LEU A 166 -10.55 17.68 -7.79
CA LEU A 166 -11.02 16.77 -6.74
C LEU A 166 -9.88 16.14 -5.93
N ARG A 167 -8.61 16.35 -6.31
CA ARG A 167 -7.46 15.68 -5.66
C ARG A 167 -7.28 16.10 -4.22
N ASP A 168 -7.54 17.38 -3.94
CA ASP A 168 -7.52 18.01 -2.63
C ASP A 168 -8.59 17.49 -1.67
N LYS A 169 -9.62 16.79 -2.18
CA LYS A 169 -10.68 16.20 -1.36
C LYS A 169 -10.34 14.79 -0.86
N TYR A 170 -9.30 14.16 -1.40
CA TYR A 170 -8.89 12.80 -1.03
C TYR A 170 -7.61 12.82 -0.19
N LEU A 171 -7.78 13.22 1.08
CA LEU A 171 -6.72 13.45 2.06
C LEU A 171 -6.64 12.30 3.06
N LEU A 172 -5.73 11.36 2.81
CA LEU A 172 -5.44 10.27 3.75
C LEU A 172 -4.42 10.68 4.83
N TYR A 173 -3.59 11.65 4.50
CA TYR A 173 -2.51 12.20 5.33
C TYR A 173 -2.16 13.60 4.83
N ASP A 174 -1.53 14.41 5.68
CA ASP A 174 -1.18 15.79 5.33
C ASP A 174 -0.14 15.85 4.21
N ASN A 175 -0.20 16.92 3.41
CA ASN A 175 0.76 17.24 2.34
C ASN A 175 0.91 16.17 1.26
N LYS A 176 -0.09 15.29 1.10
CA LYS A 176 -0.09 14.25 0.07
C LYS A 176 0.27 14.85 -1.29
N LYS A 177 1.34 14.34 -1.91
CA LYS A 177 1.72 14.73 -3.28
C LYS A 177 0.57 14.36 -4.25
N ILE A 178 0.09 15.36 -4.99
CA ILE A 178 -1.03 15.25 -5.95
C ILE A 178 -0.72 15.86 -7.32
N THR A 179 0.49 16.40 -7.51
CA THR A 179 1.00 17.05 -8.72
C THR A 179 2.38 16.48 -9.09
N GLY A 180 2.99 17.00 -10.15
CA GLY A 180 4.32 16.57 -10.59
C GLY A 180 4.31 15.14 -11.11
N LEU A 181 5.36 14.37 -10.81
CA LEU A 181 5.51 12.97 -11.25
C LEU A 181 4.45 12.03 -10.65
N GLU A 182 3.80 12.43 -9.54
CA GLU A 182 2.71 11.66 -8.93
C GLU A 182 1.38 11.80 -9.68
N ALA A 183 1.27 12.72 -10.65
CA ALA A 183 0.04 12.96 -11.39
C ALA A 183 0.00 12.17 -12.71
N GLY A 184 -1.12 11.51 -12.99
CA GLY A 184 -1.27 10.62 -14.15
C GLY A 184 -1.14 11.32 -15.50
N GLU A 185 -1.48 12.62 -15.60
CA GLU A 185 -1.26 13.42 -16.80
C GLU A 185 0.21 13.61 -17.16
N ASN A 186 1.11 13.41 -16.20
CA ASN A 186 2.56 13.53 -16.39
C ASN A 186 3.25 12.17 -16.59
N ILE A 187 2.50 11.13 -17.00
CA ILE A 187 3.04 9.78 -17.17
C ILE A 187 4.25 9.74 -18.10
N SER A 188 4.27 10.53 -19.18
CA SER A 188 5.42 10.60 -20.10
C SER A 188 6.67 11.15 -19.42
N GLN A 189 6.53 12.18 -18.58
CA GLN A 189 7.65 12.74 -17.82
C GLN A 189 8.15 11.74 -16.77
N LEU A 190 7.23 11.08 -16.06
CA LEU A 190 7.58 10.02 -15.11
C LEU A 190 8.34 8.89 -15.82
N SER A 191 7.90 8.46 -17.01
CA SER A 191 8.59 7.43 -17.77
C SER A 191 10.01 7.85 -18.14
N SER A 192 10.20 9.07 -18.65
CA SER A 192 11.54 9.58 -18.96
C SER A 192 12.44 9.67 -17.74
N GLU A 193 11.91 10.08 -16.58
CA GLU A 193 12.66 10.12 -15.33
C GLU A 193 13.10 8.72 -14.88
N LEU A 194 12.21 7.73 -14.98
CA LEU A 194 12.51 6.32 -14.68
C LEU A 194 13.59 5.75 -15.60
N GLU A 195 13.50 6.04 -16.90
CA GLU A 195 14.50 5.63 -17.89
C GLU A 195 15.88 6.24 -17.63
N MET A 196 15.93 7.53 -17.23
CA MET A 196 17.19 8.17 -16.81
C MET A 196 17.81 7.51 -15.58
N HIS A 197 17.00 6.92 -14.70
CA HIS A 197 17.44 6.15 -13.54
C HIS A 197 17.69 4.67 -13.85
N GLY A 198 17.66 4.26 -15.13
CA GLY A 198 18.00 2.92 -15.57
C GLY A 198 16.87 1.90 -15.47
N TYR A 199 15.62 2.33 -15.29
CA TYR A 199 14.45 1.45 -15.29
C TYR A 199 13.83 1.32 -16.69
N GLU A 200 13.22 0.17 -16.96
CA GLU A 200 12.35 -0.03 -18.13
C GLU A 200 10.89 0.07 -17.70
N VAL A 201 10.12 0.92 -18.37
CA VAL A 201 8.71 1.14 -18.04
C VAL A 201 7.81 0.19 -18.82
N SER A 202 7.10 -0.69 -18.11
CA SER A 202 6.04 -1.50 -18.70
C SER A 202 4.66 -0.85 -18.50
N LEU A 203 4.01 -0.48 -19.61
CA LEU A 203 2.60 -0.03 -19.61
C LEU A 203 1.61 -1.18 -19.86
N THR A 204 2.09 -2.43 -19.83
CA THR A 204 1.22 -3.61 -19.94
C THR A 204 0.39 -3.80 -18.67
N ARG A 205 -0.54 -4.77 -18.67
CA ARG A 205 -1.36 -5.06 -17.48
C ARG A 205 -0.51 -5.45 -16.25
N GLY A 206 0.69 -5.99 -16.45
CA GLY A 206 1.62 -6.33 -15.36
C GLY A 206 1.08 -7.40 -14.40
N ASP A 207 0.46 -8.46 -14.93
CA ASP A 207 -0.10 -9.52 -14.08
C ASP A 207 0.98 -10.29 -13.32
N TYR A 208 0.72 -10.56 -12.04
CA TYR A 208 1.51 -11.50 -11.25
C TYR A 208 1.52 -12.87 -11.94
N LYS A 209 2.71 -13.43 -12.13
CA LYS A 209 2.97 -14.74 -12.74
C LYS A 209 3.72 -15.63 -11.76
#